data_AF-A0A2M8QJJ6-F1
#
_entry.id   AF-A0A2M8QJJ6-F1
#
_cell.length_a   1.000
_cell.length_b   1.000
_cell.length_c   1.000
_cell.angle_alpha   90.00
_cell.angle_beta   90.00
_cell.angle_gamma   90.00
#
_symmetry.space_group_name_H-M   'P 1'
#
loop_
_entity.id
_entity.type
_entity.pdbx_description
1 polymer ?
#
loop_
_entity_poly.entity_id
_entity_poly.type
_entity_poly.pdbx_seq_one_letter_code
_entity_poly.pdbx_strand_id
1 'polypeptide(L)'
;MIATALGCVALLCVIGWPFFDDYRTAVKIQSVGAAAFALYFLMLGSPTAAIACLISCSQLVISASVRDRYVVTRLYGASLILMAFLSVVTWQGLPSALAFTGSSLGSLARLQTSTTRMKGLFLVGAPFWLAHNLMVGAWFALGTDMVSLVSNLANLMKFFPRQRQRVPGLNLTDVSADRLHALTERKFQGASA
;
A
#
# COMPACT_ATOMS: atom_id res chain seq x y z
N MET A 1 -5.39 24.29 19.69
CA MET A 1 -4.60 24.99 18.65
C MET A 1 -3.41 24.15 18.16
N ILE A 2 -2.55 23.62 19.05
CA ILE A 2 -1.37 22.82 18.65
C ILE A 2 -1.76 21.53 17.91
N ALA A 3 -2.73 20.76 18.42
CA ALA A 3 -3.21 19.54 17.74
C ALA A 3 -3.74 19.83 16.32
N THR A 4 -4.48 20.93 16.14
CA THR A 4 -4.98 21.38 14.85
C THR A 4 -3.84 21.70 13.88
N ALA A 5 -2.80 22.40 14.35
CA ALA A 5 -1.63 22.70 13.54
C ALA A 5 -0.89 21.42 13.11
N LEU A 6 -0.69 20.47 14.03
CA LEU A 6 -0.08 19.17 13.72
C LEU A 6 -0.91 18.38 12.70
N GLY A 7 -2.23 18.34 12.85
CA GLY A 7 -3.14 17.71 11.91
C GLY A 7 -3.08 18.35 10.52
N CYS A 8 -3.05 19.68 10.44
CA CYS A 8 -2.89 20.41 9.17
C CYS A 8 -1.54 20.11 8.51
N VAL A 9 -0.44 20.14 9.27
CA VAL A 9 0.89 19.82 8.76
C VAL A 9 0.92 18.39 8.20
N ALA A 10 0.37 17.44 8.96
CA ALA A 10 0.31 16.05 8.52
C ALA A 10 -0.50 15.88 7.23
N LEU A 11 -1.67 16.52 7.14
CA LEU A 11 -2.52 16.53 5.95
C LEU A 11 -1.79 17.15 4.74
N LEU A 12 -1.10 18.27 4.92
CA LEU A 12 -0.33 18.92 3.85
C LEU A 12 0.83 18.04 3.38
N CYS A 13 1.51 17.34 4.27
CA CYS A 13 2.53 16.36 3.89
C CYS A 13 1.94 15.21 3.06
N VAL A 14 0.75 14.70 3.44
CA VAL A 14 0.05 13.63 2.71
C VAL A 14 -0.45 14.08 1.35
N ILE A 15 -0.87 15.33 1.21
CA ILE A 15 -1.28 15.88 -0.10
C ILE A 15 -0.05 16.23 -0.93
N GLY A 16 1.04 16.67 -0.31
CA GLY A 16 2.24 17.19 -0.98
C GLY A 16 3.16 16.12 -1.55
N TRP A 17 3.36 14.98 -0.86
CA TRP A 17 4.34 13.96 -1.30
C TRP A 17 4.15 13.42 -2.73
N PRO A 18 2.93 13.26 -3.30
CA PRO A 18 2.75 12.73 -4.65
C PRO A 18 3.23 13.69 -5.76
N PHE A 19 3.45 14.97 -5.44
CA PHE A 19 3.96 15.96 -6.39
C PHE A 19 5.48 15.95 -6.53
N PHE A 20 6.19 15.13 -5.74
CA PHE A 20 7.64 14.99 -5.81
C PHE A 20 8.00 13.69 -6.54
N ASP A 21 8.75 13.82 -7.63
CA ASP A 21 9.20 12.68 -8.43
C ASP A 21 10.32 11.87 -7.75
N ASP A 22 11.05 12.49 -6.81
CA ASP A 22 12.12 11.82 -6.08
C ASP A 22 11.59 11.00 -4.90
N TYR A 23 11.83 9.69 -4.96
CA TYR A 23 11.40 8.73 -3.94
C TYR A 23 11.95 9.06 -2.54
N ARG A 24 13.20 9.53 -2.42
CA ARG A 24 13.78 9.88 -1.11
C ARG A 24 13.10 11.10 -0.50
N THR A 25 12.78 12.08 -1.32
CA THR A 25 12.03 13.28 -0.90
C THR A 25 10.60 12.92 -0.50
N ALA A 26 9.92 12.08 -1.27
CA ALA A 26 8.59 11.57 -0.94
C ALA A 26 8.56 10.82 0.41
N VAL A 27 9.59 10.01 0.70
CA VAL A 27 9.72 9.32 1.99
C VAL A 27 9.93 10.31 3.13
N LYS A 28 10.81 11.30 2.99
CA LYS A 28 11.04 12.33 4.02
C LYS A 28 9.75 13.08 4.36
N ILE A 29 9.00 13.51 3.35
CA ILE A 29 7.73 14.23 3.54
C ILE A 29 6.72 13.34 4.27
N GLN A 30 6.60 12.07 3.87
CA GLN A 30 5.71 11.12 4.56
C GLN A 30 6.16 10.82 5.98
N SER A 31 7.48 10.74 6.26
CA SER A 31 8.00 10.56 7.62
C SER A 31 7.67 11.76 8.51
N VAL A 32 7.80 12.99 8.00
CA VAL A 32 7.38 14.21 8.74
C VAL A 32 5.87 14.19 9.00
N GLY A 33 5.06 13.84 7.99
CA GLY A 33 3.61 13.71 8.15
C GLY A 33 3.22 12.64 9.16
N ALA A 34 3.90 11.49 9.15
CA ALA A 34 3.66 10.40 10.11
C ALA A 34 4.03 10.80 11.54
N ALA A 35 5.15 11.51 11.74
CA ALA A 35 5.53 12.03 13.05
C ALA A 35 4.53 13.08 13.56
N ALA A 36 4.07 13.97 12.68
CA ALA A 36 3.04 14.96 13.00
C ALA A 36 1.70 14.28 13.38
N PHE A 37 1.29 13.23 12.65
CA PHE A 37 0.12 12.44 13.03
C PHE A 37 0.30 11.69 14.34
N ALA A 38 1.50 11.18 14.64
CA ALA A 38 1.76 10.52 15.91
C ALA A 38 1.53 11.47 17.08
N LEU A 39 2.06 12.69 17.01
CA LEU A 39 1.82 13.73 18.01
C LEU A 39 0.35 14.15 18.05
N TYR A 40 -0.31 14.29 16.90
CA TYR A 40 -1.73 14.59 16.82
C TYR A 40 -2.60 13.55 17.54
N PHE A 41 -2.38 12.26 17.28
CA PHE A 41 -3.11 11.17 17.94
C PHE A 41 -2.82 11.08 19.44
N LEU A 42 -1.58 11.36 19.85
CA LEU A 42 -1.24 11.40 21.26
C LEU A 42 -1.99 12.53 21.99
N MET A 43 -2.12 13.69 21.36
CA MET A 43 -2.91 14.82 21.90
C MET A 43 -4.41 14.54 21.93
N LEU A 44 -4.92 13.68 21.06
CA LEU A 44 -6.31 13.21 21.07
C LEU A 44 -6.54 12.05 22.07
N GLY A 45 -5.50 11.60 22.78
CA GLY A 45 -5.62 10.50 23.73
C GLY A 45 -5.67 9.11 23.10
N SER A 46 -5.24 8.95 21.84
CA SER A 46 -5.11 7.65 21.17
C SER A 46 -3.63 7.23 21.03
N PRO A 47 -3.01 6.71 22.10
CA PRO A 47 -1.60 6.29 22.08
C PRO A 47 -1.34 5.13 21.09
N THR A 48 -2.30 4.22 20.92
CA THR A 48 -2.18 3.09 19.97
C THR A 48 -2.01 3.59 18.53
N ALA A 49 -2.78 4.60 18.12
CA ALA A 49 -2.65 5.19 16.80
C ALA A 49 -1.35 6.00 16.66
N ALA A 50 -0.91 6.67 17.73
CA ALA A 50 0.39 7.35 17.71
C ALA A 50 1.55 6.39 17.46
N ILE A 51 1.57 5.26 18.20
CA ILE A 51 2.55 4.18 18.00
C ILE A 51 2.45 3.61 16.58
N ALA A 52 1.23 3.46 16.06
CA ALA A 52 1.03 2.99 14.70
C ALA A 52 1.64 3.89 13.63
N CYS A 53 1.51 5.21 13.81
CA CYS A 53 2.15 6.20 12.96
C CYS A 53 3.68 6.12 13.04
N LEU A 54 4.25 5.97 14.24
CA LEU A 54 5.69 5.81 14.43
C LEU A 54 6.22 4.52 13.78
N ILE A 55 5.52 3.40 13.93
CA ILE A 55 5.87 2.14 13.29
C ILE A 55 5.81 2.28 11.77
N SER A 56 4.77 2.92 11.24
CA SER A 56 4.67 3.20 9.80
C SER A 56 5.81 4.11 9.33
N CYS A 57 6.18 5.14 10.09
CA CYS A 57 7.33 5.99 9.79
C CYS A 57 8.63 5.18 9.70
N SER A 58 8.90 4.33 10.69
CA SER A 58 10.05 3.43 10.69
C SER A 58 10.07 2.50 9.49
N GLN A 59 8.93 1.91 9.15
CA GLN A 59 8.77 1.05 7.98
C GLN A 59 9.07 1.78 6.66
N LEU A 60 8.64 3.04 6.51
CA LEU A 60 8.96 3.87 5.35
C LEU A 60 10.47 4.13 5.25
N VAL A 61 11.12 4.49 6.35
CA VAL A 61 12.56 4.74 6.40
C VAL A 61 13.35 3.46 6.10
N ILE A 62 12.92 2.32 6.64
CA ILE A 62 13.50 1.00 6.36
C ILE A 62 13.40 0.68 4.87
N SER A 63 12.23 0.83 4.27
CA SER A 63 12.04 0.61 2.83
C SER A 63 12.88 1.53 1.96
N ALA A 64 13.18 2.75 2.43
CA ALA A 64 14.03 3.68 1.70
C ALA A 64 15.53 3.43 1.87
N SER A 65 15.93 2.79 2.96
CA SER A 65 17.34 2.61 3.33
C SER A 65 17.86 1.21 3.01
N VAL A 66 17.00 0.20 3.12
CA VAL A 66 17.36 -1.21 2.95
C VAL A 66 16.89 -1.71 1.60
N ARG A 67 17.85 -2.18 0.78
CA ARG A 67 17.55 -2.80 -0.53
C ARG A 67 17.18 -4.28 -0.44
N ASP A 68 17.63 -4.96 0.61
CA ASP A 68 17.36 -6.39 0.80
C ASP A 68 15.92 -6.64 1.27
N ARG A 69 15.14 -7.28 0.40
CA ARG A 69 13.75 -7.63 0.66
C ARG A 69 13.58 -8.58 1.84
N TYR A 70 14.53 -9.49 2.07
CA TYR A 70 14.46 -10.44 3.17
C TYR A 70 14.55 -9.69 4.50
N VAL A 71 15.51 -8.76 4.62
CA VAL A 71 15.68 -7.90 5.79
C VAL A 71 14.46 -7.01 6.00
N VAL A 72 13.95 -6.36 4.95
CA VAL A 72 12.72 -5.56 5.03
C VAL A 72 11.55 -6.38 5.55
N THR A 73 11.34 -7.59 5.03
CA THR A 73 10.22 -8.45 5.45
C THR A 73 10.32 -8.83 6.93
N ARG A 74 11.54 -9.15 7.40
CA ARG A 74 11.79 -9.48 8.81
C ARG A 74 11.57 -8.27 9.73
N LEU A 75 12.03 -7.09 9.33
CA LEU A 75 11.82 -5.86 10.09
C LEU A 75 10.35 -5.45 10.15
N TYR A 76 9.60 -5.63 9.05
CA TYR A 76 8.15 -5.43 9.03
C TYR A 76 7.45 -6.45 9.95
N GLY A 77 7.84 -7.72 9.90
CA GLY A 77 7.35 -8.74 10.83
C GLY A 77 7.62 -8.39 12.30
N ALA A 78 8.84 -7.97 12.62
CA ALA A 78 9.20 -7.52 13.96
C ALA A 78 8.38 -6.30 14.40
N SER A 79 8.14 -5.35 13.49
CA SER A 79 7.31 -4.18 13.78
C SER A 79 5.84 -4.52 14.02
N LEU A 80 5.31 -5.58 13.39
CA LEU A 80 3.96 -6.08 13.67
C LEU A 80 3.87 -6.75 15.04
N ILE A 81 4.89 -7.51 15.44
CA ILE A 81 4.97 -8.09 16.80
C ILE A 81 5.03 -6.96 17.83
N LEU A 82 5.88 -5.97 17.59
CA LEU A 82 5.99 -4.79 18.45
C LEU A 82 4.67 -4.03 18.52
N MET A 83 3.98 -3.84 17.40
CA MET A 83 2.65 -3.23 17.37
C MET A 83 1.64 -4.03 18.21
N ALA A 84 1.61 -5.36 18.06
CA ALA A 84 0.68 -6.20 18.80
C ALA A 84 0.91 -6.06 20.31
N PHE A 85 2.17 -6.17 20.74
CA PHE A 85 2.55 -5.96 22.14
C PHE A 85 2.14 -4.57 22.64
N LEU A 86 2.50 -3.52 21.90
CA LEU A 86 2.20 -2.14 22.31
C LEU A 86 0.69 -1.87 22.31
N SER A 87 -0.08 -2.45 21.39
CA SER A 87 -1.54 -2.31 21.37
C SER A 87 -2.23 -2.93 22.60
N VAL A 88 -1.65 -4.00 23.16
CA VAL A 88 -2.10 -4.60 24.43
C VAL A 88 -1.76 -3.68 25.60
N VAL A 89 -0.56 -3.08 25.60
CA VAL A 89 -0.12 -2.15 26.65
C VAL A 89 -0.94 -0.85 26.62
N THR A 90 -1.22 -0.32 25.43
CA THR A 90 -1.96 0.94 25.24
C THR A 90 -3.44 0.71 24.99
N TRP A 91 -3.98 -0.41 25.45
CA TRP A 91 -5.34 -0.83 25.15
C TRP A 91 -6.37 0.15 25.70
N GLN A 92 -7.06 0.84 24.79
CA GLN A 92 -8.17 1.77 25.09
C GLN A 92 -9.52 1.24 24.58
N GLY A 93 -9.65 -0.09 24.44
CA GLY A 93 -10.85 -0.74 23.92
C GLY A 93 -10.91 -0.79 22.39
N LEU A 94 -12.12 -0.68 21.85
CA LEU A 94 -12.40 -0.88 20.43
C LEU A 94 -11.55 0.00 19.47
N PRO A 95 -11.28 1.29 19.75
CA PRO A 95 -10.40 2.11 18.90
C PRO A 95 -9.00 1.50 18.74
N SER A 96 -8.45 0.90 19.79
CA SER A 96 -7.12 0.27 19.72
C SER A 96 -7.12 -0.95 18.79
N ALA A 97 -8.17 -1.75 18.81
CA ALA A 97 -8.33 -2.88 17.89
C ALA A 97 -8.46 -2.44 16.43
N LEU A 98 -9.21 -1.35 16.18
CA LEU A 98 -9.36 -0.78 14.84
C LEU A 98 -8.03 -0.23 14.30
N ALA A 99 -7.31 0.56 15.10
CA ALA A 99 -5.99 1.08 14.74
C ALA A 99 -4.98 -0.04 14.49
N PHE A 100 -4.98 -1.07 15.34
CA PHE A 100 -4.13 -2.25 15.18
C PHE A 100 -4.43 -2.99 13.86
N THR A 101 -5.71 -3.24 13.58
CA THR A 101 -6.14 -3.99 12.38
C THR A 101 -5.82 -3.22 11.10
N GLY A 102 -6.17 -1.93 11.05
CA GLY A 102 -5.89 -1.06 9.90
C GLY A 102 -4.38 -0.95 9.62
N SER A 103 -3.57 -0.82 10.68
CA SER A 103 -2.11 -0.74 10.55
C SER A 103 -1.45 -2.05 10.17
N SER A 104 -1.99 -3.17 10.66
CA SER A 104 -1.51 -4.51 10.29
C SER A 104 -1.76 -4.78 8.81
N LEU A 105 -2.97 -4.47 8.33
CA LEU A 105 -3.32 -4.54 6.91
C LEU A 105 -2.45 -3.61 6.06
N GLY A 106 -2.18 -2.38 6.50
CA GLY A 106 -1.28 -1.45 5.82
C GLY A 106 0.17 -1.96 5.74
N SER A 107 0.66 -2.60 6.79
CA SER A 107 2.01 -3.21 6.80
C SER A 107 2.07 -4.42 5.85
N LEU A 108 1.04 -5.27 5.86
CA LEU A 108 0.92 -6.40 4.93
C LEU A 108 0.79 -5.94 3.47
N ALA A 109 0.09 -4.82 3.24
CA ALA A 109 -0.04 -4.19 1.93
C ALA A 109 1.33 -3.79 1.38
N ARG A 110 2.17 -3.14 2.21
CA ARG A 110 3.53 -2.72 1.84
C ARG A 110 4.47 -3.89 1.49
N LEU A 111 4.21 -5.09 2.02
CA LEU A 111 4.99 -6.28 1.69
C LEU A 111 4.62 -6.93 0.35
N GLN A 112 3.47 -6.57 -0.25
CA GLN A 112 3.03 -7.14 -1.51
C GLN A 112 3.94 -6.74 -2.68
N THR A 113 4.26 -7.70 -3.56
CA THR A 113 4.97 -7.46 -4.83
C THR A 113 4.10 -6.74 -5.85
N SER A 114 2.80 -7.05 -5.87
CA SER A 114 1.85 -6.57 -6.86
C SER A 114 1.19 -5.29 -6.39
N THR A 115 1.31 -4.23 -7.20
CA THR A 115 0.66 -2.94 -6.97
C THR A 115 -0.86 -3.07 -6.77
N THR A 116 -1.50 -4.00 -7.49
CA THR A 116 -2.94 -4.27 -7.36
C THR A 116 -3.27 -4.87 -6.00
N ARG A 117 -2.49 -5.86 -5.53
CA ARG A 117 -2.68 -6.48 -4.22
C ARG A 117 -2.39 -5.52 -3.07
N MET A 118 -1.33 -4.71 -3.21
CA MET A 118 -1.00 -3.65 -2.25
C MET A 118 -2.17 -2.68 -2.09
N LYS A 119 -2.69 -2.13 -3.19
CA LYS A 119 -3.81 -1.19 -3.17
C LYS A 119 -5.09 -1.82 -2.63
N GLY A 120 -5.37 -3.08 -2.98
CA GLY A 120 -6.51 -3.83 -2.45
C GLY A 120 -6.46 -3.97 -0.93
N LEU A 121 -5.30 -4.35 -0.38
CA LEU A 121 -5.13 -4.46 1.08
C LEU A 121 -5.22 -3.10 1.79
N PHE A 122 -4.69 -2.02 1.20
CA PHE A 122 -4.92 -0.67 1.72
C PHE A 122 -6.41 -0.31 1.74
N LEU A 123 -7.15 -0.67 0.69
CA LEU A 123 -8.59 -0.41 0.60
C LEU A 123 -9.39 -1.20 1.66
N VAL A 124 -8.97 -2.42 1.98
CA VAL A 124 -9.56 -3.22 3.06
C VAL A 124 -9.18 -2.68 4.44
N GLY A 125 -7.97 -2.16 4.61
CA GLY A 125 -7.52 -1.54 5.86
C GLY A 125 -8.15 -0.18 6.14
N ALA A 126 -8.53 0.56 5.10
CA ALA A 126 -9.02 1.93 5.21
C ALA A 126 -10.32 2.09 6.02
N PRO A 127 -11.36 1.23 5.91
CA PRO A 127 -12.53 1.29 6.78
C PRO A 127 -12.20 1.20 8.27
N PHE A 128 -11.20 0.41 8.66
CA PHE A 128 -10.78 0.30 10.06
C PHE A 128 -10.14 1.60 10.57
N TRP A 129 -9.29 2.22 9.76
CA TRP A 129 -8.71 3.53 10.07
C TRP A 129 -9.77 4.63 10.10
N LEU A 130 -10.71 4.61 9.16
CA LEU A 130 -11.82 5.57 9.11
C LEU A 130 -12.69 5.48 10.37
N ALA A 131 -13.06 4.26 10.77
CA ALA A 131 -13.83 4.01 11.97
C ALA A 131 -13.08 4.46 13.23
N HIS A 132 -11.78 4.14 13.34
CA HIS A 132 -10.94 4.65 14.43
C HIS A 132 -10.92 6.17 14.48
N ASN A 133 -10.66 6.82 13.34
CA ASN A 133 -10.53 8.27 13.26
C ASN A 133 -11.85 8.99 13.57
N LEU A 134 -12.98 8.39 13.20
CA LEU A 134 -14.31 8.88 13.57
C LEU A 134 -14.56 8.76 15.09
N MET A 135 -14.20 7.63 15.70
CA MET A 135 -14.36 7.41 17.15
C MET A 135 -13.47 8.34 17.99
N VAL A 136 -12.26 8.63 17.53
CA VAL A 136 -11.30 9.50 18.24
C VAL A 136 -11.52 10.99 17.93
N GLY A 137 -12.41 11.32 16.99
CA GLY A 137 -12.67 12.70 16.56
C GLY A 137 -11.50 13.32 15.78
N ALA A 138 -10.71 12.48 15.10
CA ALA A 138 -9.51 12.85 14.36
C ALA A 138 -9.83 13.36 12.94
N TRP A 139 -10.48 14.53 12.84
CA TRP A 139 -11.00 15.07 11.56
C TRP A 139 -9.95 15.22 10.45
N PHE A 140 -8.72 15.62 10.78
CA PHE A 140 -7.65 15.76 9.79
C PHE A 140 -7.16 14.41 9.26
N ALA A 141 -7.08 13.41 10.14
CA ALA A 141 -6.72 12.05 9.76
C ALA A 141 -7.82 11.39 8.91
N LEU A 142 -9.08 11.69 9.21
CA LEU A 142 -10.22 11.29 8.39
C LEU A 142 -10.14 11.89 6.98
N GLY A 143 -9.75 13.16 6.87
CA GLY A 143 -9.47 13.80 5.58
C GLY A 143 -8.38 13.08 4.77
N THR A 144 -7.27 12.69 5.41
CA THR A 144 -6.21 11.94 4.74
C THR A 144 -6.64 10.54 4.30
N ASP A 145 -7.47 9.87 5.10
CA ASP A 145 -8.01 8.55 4.74
C ASP A 145 -8.94 8.65 3.53
N MET A 146 -9.77 9.68 3.46
CA MET A 146 -10.63 9.94 2.30
C MET A 146 -9.82 10.21 1.04
N VAL A 147 -8.81 11.08 1.10
CA VAL A 147 -7.91 11.34 -0.04
C VAL A 147 -7.21 10.05 -0.48
N SER A 148 -6.74 9.25 0.47
CA SER A 148 -6.07 7.97 0.19
C SER A 148 -7.01 6.94 -0.42
N LEU A 149 -8.24 6.83 0.10
CA LEU A 149 -9.28 5.95 -0.43
C LEU A 149 -9.64 6.31 -1.87
N VAL A 150 -9.97 7.58 -2.12
CA VAL A 150 -10.32 8.08 -3.46
C VAL A 150 -9.16 7.88 -4.43
N SER A 151 -7.92 8.20 -4.02
CA SER A 151 -6.74 8.06 -4.87
C SER A 151 -6.42 6.60 -5.19
N ASN A 152 -6.53 5.70 -4.21
CA ASN A 152 -6.29 4.27 -4.42
C ASN A 152 -7.38 3.63 -5.28
N LEU A 153 -8.64 3.99 -5.05
CA LEU A 153 -9.78 3.50 -5.83
C LEU A 153 -9.70 4.00 -7.29
N ALA A 154 -9.47 5.30 -7.50
CA ALA A 154 -9.31 5.88 -8.83
C ALA A 154 -8.16 5.22 -9.61
N ASN A 155 -7.04 4.96 -8.94
CA ASN A 155 -5.93 4.24 -9.55
C ASN A 155 -6.28 2.79 -9.88
N LEU A 156 -6.97 2.07 -8.99
CA LEU A 156 -7.38 0.69 -9.24
C LEU A 156 -8.35 0.62 -10.43
N MET A 157 -9.33 1.51 -10.48
CA MET A 157 -10.29 1.62 -11.59
C MET A 157 -9.62 1.94 -12.93
N LYS A 158 -8.52 2.70 -12.95
CA LYS A 158 -7.74 2.95 -14.17
C LYS A 158 -6.94 1.73 -14.65
N PHE A 159 -6.55 0.83 -13.75
CA PHE A 159 -5.80 -0.39 -14.09
C PHE A 159 -6.69 -1.55 -14.55
N PHE A 160 -7.94 -1.63 -14.09
CA PHE A 160 -8.91 -2.67 -14.49
C PHE A 160 -9.22 -2.75 -16.00
N PRO A 161 -9.42 -1.66 -16.76
CA PRO A 161 -9.78 -1.76 -18.18
C PRO A 161 -8.64 -2.23 -19.10
N ARG A 162 -7.37 -2.20 -18.66
CA ARG A 162 -6.22 -2.65 -19.50
C ARG A 162 -5.92 -4.14 -19.40
N GLN A 163 -6.39 -4.83 -18.36
CA GLN A 163 -6.12 -6.26 -18.18
C GLN A 163 -7.10 -7.15 -18.98
N ARG A 164 -8.26 -6.61 -19.39
CA ARG A 164 -9.26 -7.32 -20.21
C ARG A 164 -8.86 -7.45 -21.70
N GLN A 165 -7.78 -6.81 -22.14
CA GLN A 165 -7.30 -6.86 -23.54
C GLN A 165 -6.09 -7.78 -23.79
N ARG A 166 -5.56 -8.49 -22.79
CA ARG A 166 -4.63 -9.62 -23.02
C ARG A 166 -5.38 -10.95 -22.89
N VAL A 167 -6.31 -11.19 -23.82
CA VAL A 167 -6.45 -12.56 -24.35
C VAL A 167 -5.39 -12.64 -25.44
N PRO A 168 -4.33 -13.45 -25.30
CA PRO A 168 -3.43 -13.69 -26.41
C PRO A 168 -4.29 -14.20 -27.56
N GLY A 169 -4.34 -13.44 -28.66
CA GLY A 169 -4.86 -13.94 -29.91
C GLY A 169 -4.02 -15.15 -30.28
N LEU A 170 -4.49 -16.33 -29.90
CA LEU A 170 -4.13 -17.57 -30.55
C LEU A 170 -4.74 -17.48 -31.95
N ASN A 171 -4.04 -16.78 -32.85
CA ASN A 171 -4.25 -16.92 -34.28
C ASN A 171 -3.87 -18.37 -34.62
N LEU A 172 -4.85 -19.27 -34.48
CA LEU A 172 -4.79 -20.67 -34.88
C LEU A 172 -4.60 -20.83 -36.40
N THR A 173 -4.61 -19.72 -37.15
CA THR A 173 -4.36 -19.66 -38.58
C THR A 173 -2.88 -19.72 -38.94
N ASP A 174 -1.97 -19.14 -38.13
CA ASP A 174 -0.53 -19.11 -38.46
C ASP A 174 0.16 -20.45 -38.21
N VAL A 175 -0.18 -21.13 -37.10
CA VAL A 175 0.43 -22.43 -36.75
C VAL A 175 0.01 -23.54 -37.74
N SER A 176 -1.15 -23.39 -38.38
CA SER A 176 -1.69 -24.36 -39.34
C SER A 176 -1.02 -24.21 -40.71
N ALA A 177 -0.79 -22.98 -41.16
CA ALA A 177 -0.16 -22.71 -42.46
C ALA A 177 1.33 -23.13 -42.48
N ASP A 178 2.08 -22.82 -41.42
CA ASP A 178 3.49 -23.21 -41.31
C ASP A 178 3.66 -24.74 -41.22
N ARG A 179 2.78 -25.43 -40.50
CA ARG A 179 2.81 -26.91 -40.44
C ARG A 179 2.41 -27.55 -41.76
N LEU A 180 1.46 -26.98 -42.50
CA LEU A 180 1.09 -27.50 -43.82
C LEU A 180 2.24 -27.31 -44.82
N HIS A 181 2.88 -26.15 -44.86
CA HIS A 181 4.06 -25.92 -45.72
C HIS A 181 5.21 -26.88 -45.40
N ALA A 182 5.54 -27.06 -44.12
CA ALA A 182 6.60 -27.97 -43.69
C ALA A 182 6.31 -29.46 -44.02
N LEU A 183 5.03 -29.86 -44.04
CA LEU A 183 4.63 -31.23 -44.41
C LEU A 183 4.62 -31.42 -45.94
N THR A 184 4.30 -30.38 -46.71
CA THR A 184 4.35 -30.44 -48.18
C THR A 184 5.79 -30.54 -48.67
N GLU A 185 6.73 -29.76 -48.11
CA GLU A 185 8.15 -29.86 -48.49
C GLU A 185 8.76 -31.24 -48.18
N ARG A 186 8.42 -31.84 -47.03
CA ARG A 186 8.90 -33.19 -46.69
C ARG A 186 8.37 -34.27 -47.63
N LYS A 187 7.15 -34.13 -48.18
CA LYS A 187 6.63 -35.08 -49.16
C LYS A 187 7.33 -34.96 -50.52
N PHE A 188 7.75 -33.76 -50.93
CA PHE A 188 8.46 -33.57 -52.20
C PHE A 188 9.93 -34.02 -52.14
N GLN A 189 10.61 -33.87 -51.00
CA GLN A 189 12.00 -34.32 -50.85
C GLN A 189 12.14 -35.84 -50.64
N GLY A 190 11.08 -36.53 -50.21
CA GLY A 190 11.09 -37.99 -50.04
C GLY A 190 10.76 -38.82 -51.30
N ALA A 191 10.44 -38.17 -52.43
CA ALA A 191 10.02 -38.84 -53.66
C ALA A 191 11.09 -38.85 -54.77
N SER A 192 12.30 -38.33 -54.50
CA SER A 192 13.42 -38.28 -55.46
C SER A 192 14.64 -39.11 -55.03
N ALA A 193 14.43 -40.13 -54.18
CA ALA A 193 15.44 -41.13 -53.82
C ALA A 193 14.87 -42.53 -54.07
#